data_AF-A0A9W7EA39-F1
#
_entry.id   AF-A0A9W7EA39-F1
#
_cell.length_a   1.000
_cell.length_b   1.000
_cell.length_c   1.000
_cell.angle_alpha   90.00
_cell.angle_beta   90.00
_cell.angle_gamma   90.00
#
_symmetry.space_group_name_H-M   'P 1'
#
loop_
_entity.id
_entity.type
_entity.pdbx_description
1 polymer ?
#
loop_
_entity_poly.entity_id
_entity_poly.type
_entity_poly.pdbx_seq_one_letter_code
_entity_poly.pdbx_strand_id
1 'polypeptide(L)'
;MPAYDHASEPRPIVGSKAKFRDDSERLLPTNIMKDPRVVKGSTYSAHQKVRQDAQALLSSSTGGSSAAKTRLARKKKKSIYDYKPKESKGDDLDLAPYLVEQVAPIAVSTVDTQTANFAPRPDSPTYVPMKTGIDISTQLTNEVFDFNTEVVPLLQVIVGKTMEQALLEVESEAELISLENEYSSLVSDKAAEQQRITDLEAKSASLWLGKKQKLKEEMEFANAQDQVRAKVAAVRMMKEVLPSTRDSIYAEKVKSKEWVIDTIESVFWPWLYEEVTGVVEGKRKGEEIMDGVIKAALEAAVKAESDAQKAESDRLSAIEEDRLEKLRNRVGKVKINITASTLGLEEDKVVGPLEITGKDTVADLEEKIKSWLTEAEVKFEAPEGGFLQLGYEGKVLEGDKIVMDIPGGELNVM
;
A
#
# COMPACT_ATOMS: atom_id res chain seq x y z
N MET A 1 -19.29 39.65 89.45
CA MET A 1 -19.56 39.00 88.15
C MET A 1 -19.01 37.58 88.22
N PRO A 2 -19.85 36.54 88.11
CA PRO A 2 -19.40 35.16 88.28
C PRO A 2 -18.63 34.70 87.03
N ALA A 3 -17.51 34.01 87.24
CA ALA A 3 -16.71 33.40 86.18
C ALA A 3 -17.41 32.11 85.70
N TYR A 4 -17.69 32.03 84.40
CA TYR A 4 -18.25 30.84 83.76
C TYR A 4 -17.10 29.92 83.36
N ASP A 5 -17.01 28.76 84.01
CA ASP A 5 -16.01 27.74 83.73
C ASP A 5 -16.62 26.72 82.75
N HIS A 6 -16.10 26.64 81.52
CA HIS A 6 -16.58 25.74 80.47
C HIS A 6 -15.69 24.49 80.41
N ALA A 7 -15.97 23.52 81.28
CA ALA A 7 -15.49 22.15 81.12
C ALA A 7 -16.67 21.25 80.70
N SER A 8 -16.71 20.85 79.42
CA SER A 8 -17.66 19.84 78.94
C SER A 8 -16.96 18.51 78.74
N GLU A 9 -17.37 17.47 79.46
CA GLU A 9 -16.91 16.10 79.25
C GLU A 9 -17.39 15.56 77.88
N PRO A 10 -16.60 14.70 77.20
CA PRO A 10 -16.94 14.18 75.89
C PRO A 10 -18.15 13.24 75.96
N ARG A 11 -19.21 13.56 75.20
CA ARG A 11 -20.38 12.70 75.05
C ARG A 11 -20.13 11.62 74.00
N PRO A 12 -20.46 10.34 74.27
CA PRO A 12 -20.32 9.27 73.29
C PRO A 12 -21.36 9.40 72.17
N ILE A 13 -20.91 9.20 70.94
CA ILE A 13 -21.75 9.21 69.72
C ILE A 13 -22.57 7.92 69.70
N VAL A 14 -23.84 8.00 70.10
CA VAL A 14 -24.81 6.91 69.98
C VAL A 14 -25.40 6.96 68.57
N GLY A 15 -24.68 6.40 67.61
CA GLY A 15 -25.15 6.30 66.23
C GLY A 15 -24.26 5.36 65.41
N SER A 16 -24.75 4.15 65.14
CA SER A 16 -24.13 3.21 64.22
C SER A 16 -24.07 3.83 62.81
N LYS A 17 -22.87 4.17 62.34
CA LYS A 17 -22.66 4.42 60.90
C LYS A 17 -22.76 3.07 60.19
N ALA A 18 -23.69 2.96 59.24
CA ALA A 18 -23.73 1.85 58.31
C ALA A 18 -22.37 1.72 57.61
N LYS A 19 -21.69 0.60 57.84
CA LYS A 19 -20.45 0.25 57.14
C LYS A 19 -20.82 -0.15 55.71
N PHE A 20 -20.00 0.35 54.78
CA PHE A 20 -19.93 -0.08 53.39
C PHE A 20 -21.13 0.31 52.51
N ARG A 21 -20.93 1.30 51.65
CA ARG A 21 -21.75 1.51 50.45
C ARG A 21 -20.97 0.93 49.27
N ASP A 22 -21.62 0.07 48.52
CA ASP A 22 -21.10 -0.57 47.30
C ASP A 22 -20.75 0.52 46.26
N ASP A 23 -19.59 0.38 45.61
CA ASP A 23 -19.03 1.40 44.69
C ASP A 23 -19.81 1.53 43.35
N SER A 24 -20.83 0.71 43.14
CA SER A 24 -21.65 0.69 41.91
C SER A 24 -22.70 1.80 41.82
N GLU A 25 -23.01 2.52 42.91
CA GLU A 25 -23.97 3.65 42.90
C GLU A 25 -23.33 5.03 42.61
N ARG A 26 -21.99 5.11 42.45
CA ARG A 26 -21.27 6.38 42.26
C ARG A 26 -21.32 6.96 40.84
N LEU A 27 -21.93 6.26 39.88
CA LEU A 27 -21.89 6.64 38.46
C LEU A 27 -23.13 7.39 37.95
N LEU A 28 -24.10 7.70 38.81
CA LEU A 28 -25.12 8.69 38.44
C LEU A 28 -24.59 10.08 38.74
N PRO A 29 -24.43 10.97 37.73
CA PRO A 29 -24.10 12.36 37.98
C PRO A 29 -25.24 12.98 38.79
N THR A 30 -25.09 13.00 40.11
CA THR A 30 -25.97 13.75 40.98
C THR A 30 -25.81 15.21 40.61
N ASN A 31 -26.84 15.77 39.99
CA ASN A 31 -26.89 17.18 39.64
C ASN A 31 -26.41 17.99 40.86
N ILE A 32 -25.35 18.78 40.69
CA ILE A 32 -24.75 19.67 41.71
C ILE A 32 -25.83 20.55 42.36
N MET A 33 -26.91 20.85 41.63
CA MET A 33 -28.12 21.49 42.16
C MET A 33 -28.95 20.61 43.11
N LYS A 34 -28.52 19.45 43.57
CA LYS A 34 -29.18 18.65 44.62
C LYS A 34 -28.25 18.29 45.76
N ASP A 35 -26.98 18.68 45.68
CA ASP A 35 -26.02 18.46 46.75
C ASP A 35 -26.27 19.47 47.90
N PRO A 36 -26.58 19.00 49.12
CA PRO A 36 -26.79 19.87 50.28
C PRO A 36 -25.54 20.63 50.72
N ARG A 37 -24.35 20.28 50.21
CA ARG A 37 -23.10 21.02 50.46
C ARG A 37 -22.94 22.23 49.55
N VAL A 38 -23.69 22.29 48.46
CA VAL A 38 -23.64 23.37 47.49
C VAL A 38 -24.69 24.41 47.89
N VAL A 39 -24.20 25.51 48.48
CA VAL A 39 -25.05 26.64 48.87
C VAL A 39 -25.59 27.31 47.61
N LYS A 40 -26.92 27.29 47.44
CA LYS A 40 -27.57 27.92 46.29
C LYS A 40 -28.10 29.29 46.69
N GLY A 41 -27.79 30.31 45.87
CA GLY A 41 -28.29 31.67 46.04
C GLY A 41 -27.27 32.61 46.72
N SER A 42 -27.66 33.88 46.87
CA SER A 42 -26.86 34.90 47.53
C SER A 42 -26.65 34.55 49.01
N THR A 43 -25.40 34.65 49.48
CA THR A 43 -24.93 34.28 50.83
C THR A 43 -25.68 34.99 51.97
N TYR A 44 -26.39 36.08 51.68
CA TYR A 44 -27.21 36.83 52.64
C TYR A 44 -28.44 36.05 53.17
N SER A 45 -29.03 35.14 52.37
CA SER A 45 -30.22 34.39 52.79
C SER A 45 -29.92 33.23 53.75
N ALA A 46 -28.68 32.76 53.82
CA ALA A 46 -28.28 31.68 54.73
C ALA A 46 -28.20 32.15 56.20
N HIS A 47 -27.84 33.42 56.43
CA HIS A 47 -27.67 33.97 57.78
C HIS A 47 -29.00 34.13 58.55
N GLN A 48 -30.14 34.23 57.84
CA GLN A 48 -31.46 34.30 58.46
C GLN A 48 -31.98 32.96 58.98
N LYS A 49 -31.58 31.82 58.37
CA LYS A 49 -32.03 30.49 58.82
C LYS A 49 -31.35 30.05 60.12
N VAL A 50 -30.07 30.37 60.29
CA VAL A 50 -29.31 30.06 61.52
C VAL A 50 -29.91 30.74 62.75
N ARG A 51 -30.51 31.93 62.59
CA ARG A 51 -31.18 32.65 63.70
C ARG A 51 -32.51 32.01 64.12
N GLN A 52 -33.25 31.41 63.19
CA GLN A 52 -34.51 30.71 63.52
C GLN A 52 -34.25 29.39 64.26
N ASP A 53 -33.18 28.68 63.90
CA ASP A 53 -32.81 27.41 64.55
C ASP A 53 -32.31 27.63 65.99
N ALA A 54 -31.60 28.73 66.26
CA ALA A 54 -31.16 29.10 67.61
C ALA A 54 -32.34 29.42 68.55
N GLN A 55 -33.43 29.98 68.04
CA GLN A 55 -34.63 30.29 68.81
C GLN A 55 -35.53 29.06 69.03
N ALA A 56 -35.51 28.10 68.10
CA ALA A 56 -36.21 26.82 68.24
C ALA A 56 -35.55 25.91 69.29
N LEU A 57 -34.22 25.93 69.43
CA LEU A 57 -33.46 25.14 70.40
C LEU A 57 -33.64 25.56 71.87
N LEU A 58 -34.11 26.79 72.14
CA LEU A 58 -34.45 27.23 73.50
C LEU A 58 -35.84 26.76 73.96
N SER A 59 -36.68 26.24 73.07
CA SER A 59 -38.07 25.89 73.37
C SER A 59 -38.33 24.40 73.61
N SER A 60 -37.29 23.56 73.62
CA SER A 60 -37.40 22.09 73.66
C SER A 60 -37.11 21.45 75.02
N SER A 61 -37.39 22.13 76.14
CA SER A 61 -37.17 21.59 77.50
C SER A 61 -38.43 21.04 78.18
N THR A 62 -39.46 20.65 77.44
CA THR A 62 -40.58 19.87 77.97
C THR A 62 -41.00 18.80 76.98
N GLY A 63 -40.82 17.54 77.38
CA GLY A 63 -41.12 16.36 76.59
C GLY A 63 -42.60 16.22 76.25
N GLY A 64 -42.87 15.62 75.09
CA GLY A 64 -44.23 15.28 74.67
C GLY A 64 -44.35 14.95 73.19
N SER A 65 -44.36 13.65 72.91
CA SER A 65 -44.98 12.92 71.79
C SER A 65 -45.05 13.53 70.37
N SER A 66 -44.62 12.68 69.43
CA SER A 66 -44.97 12.75 68.01
C SER A 66 -46.48 12.65 67.80
N ALA A 67 -47.11 13.77 67.43
CA ALA A 67 -48.46 13.80 66.88
C ALA A 67 -48.45 14.63 65.60
N ALA A 68 -48.80 13.98 64.49
CA ALA A 68 -49.05 14.60 63.20
C ALA A 68 -50.04 15.78 63.36
N LYS A 69 -49.59 16.99 63.06
CA LYS A 69 -50.45 18.19 63.08
C LYS A 69 -50.98 18.50 61.69
N THR A 70 -52.19 18.01 61.45
CA THR A 70 -53.16 18.57 60.51
C THR A 70 -53.23 20.09 60.69
N ARG A 71 -52.94 20.84 59.62
CA ARG A 71 -53.10 22.30 59.58
C ARG A 71 -54.58 22.67 59.60
N LEU A 72 -55.15 22.80 60.79
CA LEU A 72 -56.40 23.54 60.99
C LEU A 72 -56.06 24.98 61.32
N ALA A 73 -56.32 25.88 60.38
CA ALA A 73 -56.21 27.32 60.57
C ALA A 73 -57.16 27.75 61.70
N ARG A 74 -56.61 28.06 62.88
CA ARG A 74 -57.38 28.70 63.98
C ARG A 74 -57.89 30.05 63.47
N LYS A 75 -59.20 30.15 63.23
CA LYS A 75 -59.88 31.45 63.05
C LYS A 75 -59.64 32.28 64.31
N LYS A 76 -58.91 33.38 64.17
CA LYS A 76 -58.72 34.36 65.25
C LYS A 76 -60.11 34.91 65.64
N LYS A 77 -60.39 34.99 66.95
CA LYS A 77 -61.60 35.67 67.45
C LYS A 77 -61.46 37.15 67.08
N LYS A 78 -62.42 37.70 66.35
CA LYS A 78 -62.45 39.10 65.92
C LYS A 78 -62.52 40.00 67.17
N SER A 79 -61.69 41.04 67.24
CA SER A 79 -61.71 42.02 68.32
C SER A 79 -62.89 42.99 68.13
N ILE A 80 -63.30 43.70 69.17
CA ILE A 80 -64.34 44.76 69.08
C ILE A 80 -63.97 45.84 68.05
N TYR A 81 -62.68 46.02 67.77
CA TYR A 81 -62.16 46.96 66.79
C TYR A 81 -62.22 46.44 65.34
N ASP A 82 -62.56 45.17 65.11
CA ASP A 82 -62.75 44.58 63.76
C ASP A 82 -64.22 44.65 63.27
N TYR A 83 -65.12 45.26 64.05
CA TYR A 83 -66.52 45.44 63.68
C TYR A 83 -66.68 46.71 62.84
N LYS A 84 -66.63 46.58 61.51
CA LYS A 84 -67.07 47.67 60.62
C LYS A 84 -68.60 47.71 60.62
N PRO A 85 -69.26 48.88 60.80
CA PRO A 85 -70.70 49.00 60.65
C PRO A 85 -71.12 48.50 59.26
N LYS A 86 -72.21 47.74 59.17
CA LYS A 86 -72.82 47.45 57.86
C LYS A 86 -73.40 48.76 57.35
N GLU A 87 -72.92 49.23 56.20
CA GLU A 87 -73.59 50.29 55.45
C GLU A 87 -74.99 49.78 55.07
N SER A 88 -76.02 50.34 55.70
CA SER A 88 -77.38 50.18 55.21
C SER A 88 -77.47 50.98 53.91
N LYS A 89 -77.56 50.29 52.77
CA LYS A 89 -78.11 50.93 51.59
C LYS A 89 -79.56 51.26 51.94
N GLY A 90 -79.84 52.53 52.20
CA GLY A 90 -81.22 53.00 52.21
C GLY A 90 -81.76 52.77 50.81
N ASP A 91 -82.90 52.10 50.71
CA ASP A 91 -83.62 52.03 49.45
C ASP A 91 -83.98 53.48 49.07
N ASP A 92 -83.50 53.95 47.92
CA ASP A 92 -83.83 55.27 47.41
C ASP A 92 -85.35 55.31 47.14
N LEU A 93 -86.09 56.00 48.00
CA LEU A 93 -87.52 56.23 47.84
C LEU A 93 -87.74 57.18 46.65
N ASP A 94 -88.23 56.63 45.53
CA ASP A 94 -88.57 57.41 44.34
C ASP A 94 -89.82 58.29 44.60
N LEU A 95 -89.59 59.59 44.77
CA LEU A 95 -90.63 60.60 44.97
C LEU A 95 -91.21 61.13 43.65
N ALA A 96 -90.74 60.68 42.48
CA ALA A 96 -91.23 61.12 41.18
C ALA A 96 -92.76 61.01 40.97
N PRO A 97 -93.49 60.01 41.53
CA PRO A 97 -94.94 59.92 41.37
C PRO A 97 -95.73 61.02 42.10
N TYR A 98 -95.12 61.68 43.09
CA TYR A 98 -95.77 62.71 43.91
C TYR A 98 -95.38 64.14 43.51
N LEU A 99 -94.57 64.29 42.46
CA LEU A 99 -94.13 65.57 41.90
C LEU A 99 -95.02 66.00 40.71
N VAL A 100 -96.34 65.99 40.88
CA VAL A 100 -97.28 66.52 39.87
C VAL A 100 -97.88 67.83 40.38
N GLU A 101 -97.40 68.94 39.84
CA GLU A 101 -97.95 70.28 40.06
C GLU A 101 -99.33 70.38 39.39
N GLN A 102 -100.41 70.46 40.18
CA GLN A 102 -101.76 70.65 39.65
C GLN A 102 -101.99 72.14 39.33
N VAL A 103 -101.71 72.55 38.10
CA VAL A 103 -102.01 73.91 37.61
C VAL A 103 -103.44 73.94 37.06
N ALA A 104 -104.34 74.66 37.75
CA ALA A 104 -105.68 74.93 37.24
C ALA A 104 -105.63 75.91 36.05
N PRO A 105 -106.37 75.69 34.95
CA PRO A 105 -106.32 76.57 33.79
C PRO A 105 -106.99 77.93 34.11
N ILE A 106 -106.21 79.00 34.01
CA ILE A 106 -106.66 80.39 34.14
C ILE A 106 -107.24 80.85 32.80
N ALA A 107 -108.46 81.37 32.78
CA ALA A 107 -109.10 81.86 31.56
C ALA A 107 -108.45 83.19 31.12
N VAL A 108 -107.87 83.20 29.92
CA VAL A 108 -107.19 84.37 29.33
C VAL A 108 -108.13 85.09 28.37
N SER A 109 -108.31 86.40 28.57
CA SER A 109 -109.04 87.30 27.70
C SER A 109 -108.05 88.22 26.98
N THR A 110 -108.01 88.15 25.65
CA THR A 110 -107.16 89.01 24.82
C THR A 110 -107.97 90.22 24.33
N VAL A 111 -107.56 91.42 24.75
CA VAL A 111 -108.07 92.70 24.25
C VAL A 111 -106.92 93.42 23.56
N ASP A 112 -107.07 93.67 22.27
CA ASP A 112 -106.08 94.36 21.46
C ASP A 112 -106.14 95.87 21.69
N THR A 113 -105.00 96.49 22.00
CA THR A 113 -104.84 97.96 22.00
C THR A 113 -103.59 98.38 21.24
N GLN A 114 -103.76 99.46 20.49
CA GLN A 114 -102.93 99.93 19.38
C GLN A 114 -101.54 100.42 19.81
N THR A 115 -100.51 99.83 19.19
CA THR A 115 -99.08 100.07 19.38
C THR A 115 -98.60 101.35 18.68
N ALA A 116 -98.15 102.34 19.45
CA ALA A 116 -97.27 103.39 18.94
C ALA A 116 -95.82 103.02 19.28
N ASN A 117 -94.97 102.85 18.26
CA ASN A 117 -93.55 102.52 18.39
C ASN A 117 -92.77 103.68 19.05
N PHE A 118 -92.66 103.66 20.38
CA PHE A 118 -91.64 104.44 21.08
C PHE A 118 -90.36 103.61 21.13
N ALA A 119 -89.25 104.18 20.64
CA ALA A 119 -87.94 103.55 20.76
C ALA A 119 -87.61 103.33 22.25
N PRO A 120 -87.13 102.13 22.64
CA PRO A 120 -86.83 101.83 24.03
C PRO A 120 -85.72 102.75 24.54
N ARG A 121 -85.94 103.36 25.70
CA ARG A 121 -84.93 104.17 26.39
C ARG A 121 -83.71 103.28 26.68
N PRO A 122 -82.47 103.74 26.43
CA PRO A 122 -81.30 102.97 26.82
C PRO A 122 -81.29 102.73 28.34
N ASP A 123 -80.84 101.56 28.74
CA ASP A 123 -80.81 101.14 30.14
C ASP A 123 -80.05 102.14 31.00
N SER A 124 -80.61 102.49 32.15
CA SER A 124 -79.96 103.41 33.08
C SER A 124 -78.64 102.80 33.56
N PRO A 125 -77.54 103.57 33.60
CA PRO A 125 -76.25 103.05 34.01
C PRO A 125 -76.31 102.52 35.45
N THR A 126 -75.64 101.40 35.70
CA THR A 126 -75.58 100.76 37.02
C THR A 126 -74.94 101.71 38.03
N TYR A 127 -75.65 101.99 39.12
CA TYR A 127 -75.13 102.87 40.17
C TYR A 127 -73.93 102.23 40.87
N VAL A 128 -72.75 102.83 40.69
CA VAL A 128 -71.54 102.50 41.44
C VAL A 128 -71.40 103.52 42.56
N PRO A 129 -71.57 103.14 43.84
CA PRO A 129 -71.40 104.08 44.94
C PRO A 129 -69.96 104.63 44.96
N MET A 130 -69.81 105.91 45.27
CA MET A 130 -68.49 106.53 45.42
C MET A 130 -67.68 105.80 46.49
N LYS A 131 -66.40 105.50 46.21
CA LYS A 131 -65.46 105.04 47.25
C LYS A 131 -65.36 106.11 48.33
N THR A 132 -66.03 105.92 49.45
CA THR A 132 -65.88 106.73 50.65
C THR A 132 -64.96 105.99 51.61
N GLY A 133 -63.67 106.32 51.57
CA GLY A 133 -62.60 105.80 52.42
C GLY A 133 -61.29 106.51 52.14
N ILE A 134 -60.38 106.57 53.11
CA ILE A 134 -59.05 107.14 52.95
C ILE A 134 -58.10 105.98 52.66
N ASP A 135 -57.46 105.99 51.48
CA ASP A 135 -56.47 104.97 51.12
C ASP A 135 -55.16 105.24 51.88
N ILE A 136 -54.74 104.30 52.72
CA ILE A 136 -53.49 104.36 53.51
C ILE A 136 -52.58 103.24 53.03
N SER A 137 -51.42 103.59 52.48
CA SER A 137 -50.33 102.64 52.23
C SER A 137 -49.30 102.74 53.36
N THR A 138 -49.18 101.68 54.15
CA THR A 138 -48.17 101.61 55.22
C THR A 138 -46.98 100.82 54.72
N GLN A 139 -45.82 101.47 54.58
CA GLN A 139 -44.55 100.81 54.29
C GLN A 139 -43.73 100.77 55.59
N LEU A 140 -43.24 99.59 55.98
CA LEU A 140 -42.35 99.48 57.14
C LEU A 140 -40.96 100.01 56.76
N THR A 141 -40.56 101.13 57.36
CA THR A 141 -39.19 101.65 57.27
C THR A 141 -38.27 100.88 58.22
N ASN A 142 -37.33 100.16 57.61
CA ASN A 142 -36.03 99.70 58.14
C ASN A 142 -35.99 99.35 59.63
N GLU A 143 -36.45 98.13 59.99
CA GLU A 143 -35.93 97.26 61.06
C GLU A 143 -36.93 96.12 61.36
N VAL A 144 -37.11 95.21 60.39
CA VAL A 144 -37.91 93.98 60.59
C VAL A 144 -37.04 92.76 60.86
N PHE A 145 -35.72 92.91 60.74
CA PHE A 145 -34.77 91.81 60.79
C PHE A 145 -34.00 91.84 62.11
N ASP A 146 -34.26 90.85 62.96
CA ASP A 146 -33.44 90.58 64.13
C ASP A 146 -32.43 89.48 63.82
N PHE A 147 -31.17 89.87 63.66
CA PHE A 147 -30.07 88.95 63.35
C PHE A 147 -29.96 87.79 64.36
N ASN A 148 -30.19 88.07 65.65
CA ASN A 148 -30.04 87.05 66.69
C ASN A 148 -31.10 85.95 66.57
N THR A 149 -32.30 86.29 66.10
CA THR A 149 -33.38 85.32 65.88
C THR A 149 -33.17 84.58 64.56
N GLU A 150 -32.78 85.29 63.51
CA GLU A 150 -32.71 84.75 62.14
C GLU A 150 -31.44 83.90 61.87
N VAL A 151 -30.36 84.08 62.65
CA VAL A 151 -29.14 83.28 62.52
C VAL A 151 -29.24 81.90 63.20
N VAL A 152 -30.19 81.73 64.13
CA VAL A 152 -30.35 80.49 64.92
C VAL A 152 -30.59 79.26 64.03
N PRO A 153 -31.51 79.28 63.04
CA PRO A 153 -31.69 78.14 62.13
C PRO A 153 -30.44 77.79 61.33
N LEU A 154 -29.68 78.81 60.90
CA LEU A 154 -28.44 78.63 60.13
C LEU A 154 -27.35 77.98 61.00
N LEU A 155 -27.14 78.49 62.21
CA LEU A 155 -26.19 77.91 63.16
C LEU A 155 -26.56 76.49 63.56
N GLN A 156 -27.85 76.22 63.79
CA GLN A 156 -28.33 74.88 64.11
C GLN A 156 -27.99 73.88 63.01
N VAL A 157 -28.17 74.25 61.74
CA VAL A 157 -27.83 73.39 60.61
C VAL A 157 -26.33 73.21 60.47
N ILE A 158 -25.53 74.29 60.60
CA ILE A 158 -24.07 74.20 60.46
C ILE A 158 -23.47 73.36 61.58
N VAL A 159 -23.83 73.63 62.84
CA VAL A 159 -23.33 72.88 64.00
C VAL A 159 -23.82 71.43 63.95
N GLY A 160 -25.10 71.22 63.60
CA GLY A 160 -25.66 69.88 63.46
C GLY A 160 -24.92 69.05 62.40
N LYS A 161 -24.76 69.60 61.18
CA LYS A 161 -24.07 68.91 60.09
C LYS A 161 -22.59 68.68 60.37
N THR A 162 -21.90 69.66 60.97
CA THR A 162 -20.47 69.51 61.30
C THR A 162 -20.24 68.46 62.38
N MET A 163 -21.08 68.40 63.41
CA MET A 163 -21.03 67.31 64.40
C MET A 163 -21.37 65.96 63.80
N GLU A 164 -22.43 65.87 62.99
CA GLU A 164 -22.83 64.62 62.34
C GLU A 164 -21.75 64.10 61.39
N GLN A 165 -21.16 64.99 60.58
CA GLN A 165 -20.06 64.65 59.70
C GLN A 165 -18.82 64.20 60.49
N ALA A 166 -18.44 64.93 61.54
CA ALA A 166 -17.29 64.56 62.37
C ALA A 166 -17.48 63.20 63.05
N LEU A 167 -18.69 62.90 63.53
CA LEU A 167 -19.01 61.61 64.13
C LEU A 167 -18.88 60.48 63.09
N LEU A 168 -19.45 60.66 61.90
CA LEU A 168 -19.40 59.68 60.82
C LEU A 168 -17.95 59.44 60.38
N GLU A 169 -17.14 60.49 60.23
CA GLU A 169 -15.73 60.39 59.88
C GLU A 169 -14.95 59.56 60.91
N VAL A 170 -15.10 59.86 62.21
CA VAL A 170 -14.41 59.12 63.28
C VAL A 170 -14.84 57.65 63.33
N GLU A 171 -16.14 57.37 63.18
CA GLU A 171 -16.63 55.98 63.12
C GLU A 171 -16.07 55.25 61.89
N SER A 172 -16.04 55.91 60.73
CA SER A 172 -15.51 55.33 59.50
C SER A 172 -14.00 55.04 59.58
N GLU A 173 -13.23 55.94 60.21
CA GLU A 173 -11.80 55.74 60.43
C GLU A 173 -11.55 54.56 61.38
N ALA A 174 -12.33 54.46 62.46
CA ALA A 174 -12.24 53.34 63.38
C ALA A 174 -12.58 51.99 62.70
N GLU A 175 -13.61 51.97 61.86
CA GLU A 175 -13.96 50.79 61.06
C GLU A 175 -12.86 50.42 60.06
N LEU A 176 -12.28 51.39 59.35
CA LEU A 176 -11.19 51.17 58.40
C LEU A 176 -9.95 50.58 59.10
N ILE A 177 -9.58 51.09 60.27
CA ILE A 177 -8.46 50.55 61.07
C ILE A 177 -8.76 49.10 61.49
N SER A 178 -10.00 48.82 61.91
CA SER A 178 -10.42 47.46 62.27
C SER A 178 -10.30 46.50 61.08
N LEU A 179 -10.75 46.91 59.90
CA LEU A 179 -10.67 46.14 58.66
C LEU A 179 -9.22 45.91 58.21
N GLU A 180 -8.34 46.91 58.34
CA GLU A 180 -6.93 46.78 58.00
C GLU A 180 -6.23 45.77 58.92
N ASN A 181 -6.52 45.83 60.22
CA ASN A 181 -6.00 44.86 61.18
C ASN A 181 -6.46 43.44 60.85
N GLU A 182 -7.76 43.24 60.61
CA GLU A 182 -8.30 41.93 60.22
C GLU A 182 -7.68 41.45 58.89
N TYR A 183 -7.60 42.31 57.88
CA TYR A 183 -6.97 41.99 56.61
C TYR A 183 -5.51 41.57 56.78
N SER A 184 -4.72 42.32 57.56
CA SER A 184 -3.31 42.01 57.79
C SER A 184 -3.12 40.64 58.48
N SER A 185 -3.95 40.31 59.47
CA SER A 185 -3.97 39.00 60.12
C SER A 185 -4.32 37.87 59.14
N LEU A 186 -5.35 38.05 58.31
CA LEU A 186 -5.74 37.05 57.30
C LEU A 186 -4.65 36.84 56.25
N VAL A 187 -3.93 37.89 55.86
CA VAL A 187 -2.80 37.80 54.94
C VAL A 187 -1.65 37.01 55.58
N SER A 188 -1.33 37.30 56.84
CA SER A 188 -0.32 36.56 57.61
C SER A 188 -0.69 35.07 57.70
N ASP A 189 -1.94 34.74 58.03
CA ASP A 189 -2.42 33.37 58.15
C ASP A 189 -2.37 32.63 56.80
N LYS A 190 -2.77 33.30 55.71
CA LYS A 190 -2.67 32.74 54.35
C LYS A 190 -1.21 32.48 53.96
N ALA A 191 -0.30 33.39 54.29
CA ALA A 191 1.12 33.21 54.00
C ALA A 191 1.69 32.02 54.78
N ALA A 192 1.34 31.88 56.05
CA ALA A 192 1.75 30.75 56.88
C ALA A 192 1.19 29.42 56.36
N GLU A 193 -0.07 29.38 55.95
CA GLU A 193 -0.67 28.16 55.37
C GLU A 193 -0.04 27.81 54.02
N GLN A 194 0.26 28.81 53.18
CA GLN A 194 0.92 28.56 51.92
C GLN A 194 2.33 28.00 52.11
N GLN A 195 3.10 28.52 53.08
CA GLN A 195 4.39 27.94 53.45
C GLN A 195 4.25 26.49 53.92
N ARG A 196 3.28 26.22 54.81
CA ARG A 196 2.98 24.86 55.28
C ARG A 196 2.66 23.90 54.12
N ILE A 197 1.86 24.34 53.14
CA ILE A 197 1.54 23.55 51.95
C ILE A 197 2.79 23.28 51.13
N THR A 198 3.62 24.30 50.86
CA THR A 198 4.86 24.12 50.08
C THR A 198 5.83 23.13 50.74
N ASP A 199 5.93 23.15 52.08
CA ASP A 199 6.75 22.20 52.83
C ASP A 199 6.21 20.76 52.73
N LEU A 200 4.88 20.60 52.78
CA LEU A 200 4.23 19.30 52.63
C LEU A 200 4.41 18.75 51.20
N GLU A 201 4.28 19.60 50.19
CA GLU A 201 4.51 19.24 48.79
C GLU A 201 5.96 18.82 48.55
N ALA A 202 6.93 19.59 49.07
CA ALA A 202 8.36 19.26 48.96
C ALA A 202 8.70 17.92 49.62
N LYS A 203 8.13 17.66 50.82
CA LYS A 203 8.27 16.37 51.51
C LYS A 203 7.64 15.23 50.71
N SER A 204 6.42 15.42 50.19
CA SER A 204 5.72 14.43 49.37
C SER A 204 6.49 14.10 48.10
N ALA A 205 7.01 15.13 47.41
CA ALA A 205 7.82 14.98 46.21
C ALA A 205 9.11 14.19 46.49
N SER A 206 9.81 14.51 47.59
CA SER A 206 11.01 13.78 48.02
C SER A 206 10.73 12.31 48.31
N LEU A 207 9.63 12.01 49.02
CA LEU A 207 9.20 10.63 49.30
C LEU A 207 8.83 9.88 48.02
N TRP A 208 8.15 10.54 47.08
CA TRP A 208 7.77 9.94 45.80
C TRP A 208 9.00 9.61 44.94
N LEU A 209 9.97 10.53 44.87
CA LEU A 209 11.24 10.30 44.17
C LEU A 209 12.00 9.12 44.77
N GLY A 210 12.09 9.05 46.10
CA GLY A 210 12.71 7.92 46.79
C GLY A 210 12.02 6.59 46.51
N LYS A 211 10.68 6.55 46.50
CA LYS A 211 9.91 5.36 46.11
C LYS A 211 10.18 4.95 44.66
N LYS A 212 10.23 5.92 43.74
CA LYS A 212 10.49 5.66 42.32
C LYS A 212 11.89 5.09 42.08
N GLN A 213 12.90 5.58 42.80
CA GLN A 213 14.25 5.05 42.74
C GLN A 213 14.30 3.60 43.24
N LYS A 214 13.71 3.32 44.42
CA LYS A 214 13.63 1.96 44.96
C LYS A 214 12.93 0.99 44.02
N LEU A 215 11.80 1.39 43.43
CA LEU A 215 11.09 0.56 42.45
C LEU A 215 11.96 0.25 41.23
N LYS A 216 12.74 1.22 40.76
CA LYS A 216 13.66 1.02 39.63
C LYS A 216 14.76 0.02 39.99
N GLU A 217 15.37 0.16 41.17
CA GLU A 217 16.38 -0.77 41.68
C GLU A 217 15.82 -2.19 41.84
N GLU A 218 14.61 -2.32 42.39
CA GLU A 218 13.92 -3.61 42.55
C GLU A 218 13.61 -4.25 41.18
N MET A 219 13.18 -3.46 40.20
CA MET A 219 12.92 -3.95 38.84
C MET A 219 14.21 -4.40 38.14
N GLU A 220 15.29 -3.62 38.25
CA GLU A 220 16.60 -3.97 37.69
C GLU A 220 17.13 -5.26 38.35
N PHE A 221 16.99 -5.39 39.65
CA PHE A 221 17.35 -6.59 40.40
C PHE A 221 16.52 -7.82 40.00
N ALA A 222 15.20 -7.68 39.87
CA ALA A 222 14.32 -8.76 39.42
C ALA A 222 14.68 -9.23 38.00
N ASN A 223 14.91 -8.30 37.08
CA ASN A 223 15.35 -8.64 35.72
C ASN A 223 16.70 -9.39 35.72
N ALA A 224 17.65 -8.95 36.53
CA ALA A 224 18.94 -9.64 36.67
C ALA A 224 18.76 -11.05 37.24
N GLN A 225 17.89 -11.22 38.23
CA GLN A 225 17.57 -12.54 38.79
C GLN A 225 16.95 -13.47 37.74
N ASP A 226 16.02 -12.98 36.91
CA ASP A 226 15.39 -13.79 35.87
C ASP A 226 16.38 -14.21 34.79
N GLN A 227 17.30 -13.33 34.40
CA GLN A 227 18.40 -13.70 33.50
C GLN A 227 19.31 -14.78 34.10
N VAL A 228 19.66 -14.65 35.39
CA VAL A 228 20.47 -15.66 36.08
C VAL A 228 19.72 -16.98 36.16
N ARG A 229 18.43 -16.98 36.52
CA ARG A 229 17.57 -18.18 36.53
C ARG A 229 17.53 -18.86 35.17
N ALA A 230 17.31 -18.10 34.10
CA ALA A 230 17.29 -18.63 32.74
C ALA A 230 18.63 -19.25 32.34
N LYS A 231 19.76 -18.58 32.65
CA LYS A 231 21.11 -19.11 32.39
C LYS A 231 21.36 -20.40 33.17
N VAL A 232 21.03 -20.44 34.46
CA VAL A 232 21.19 -21.63 35.29
C VAL A 232 20.32 -22.78 34.80
N ALA A 233 19.06 -22.50 34.42
CA ALA A 233 18.17 -23.49 33.83
C ALA A 233 18.71 -24.07 32.52
N ALA A 234 19.21 -23.21 31.62
CA ALA A 234 19.82 -23.64 30.36
C ALA A 234 21.07 -24.49 30.58
N VAL A 235 21.95 -24.10 31.50
CA VAL A 235 23.15 -24.88 31.85
C VAL A 235 22.76 -26.24 32.43
N ARG A 236 21.74 -26.29 33.29
CA ARG A 236 21.24 -27.56 33.83
C ARG A 236 20.67 -28.46 32.72
N MET A 237 19.82 -27.92 31.86
CA MET A 237 19.26 -28.66 30.73
C MET A 237 20.36 -29.17 29.79
N MET A 238 21.36 -28.34 29.50
CA MET A 238 22.53 -28.76 28.72
C MET A 238 23.28 -29.90 29.39
N LYS A 239 23.50 -29.85 30.71
CA LYS A 239 24.16 -30.94 31.46
C LYS A 239 23.36 -32.24 31.45
N GLU A 240 22.03 -32.17 31.42
CA GLU A 240 21.16 -33.36 31.37
C GLU A 240 21.06 -33.93 29.95
N VAL A 241 20.89 -33.08 28.94
CA VAL A 241 20.66 -33.50 27.53
C VAL A 241 21.95 -33.85 26.80
N LEU A 242 23.05 -33.12 27.03
CA LEU A 242 24.30 -33.30 26.26
C LEU A 242 24.91 -34.69 26.42
N PRO A 243 24.99 -35.31 27.61
CA PRO A 243 25.50 -36.67 27.74
C PRO A 243 24.59 -37.68 27.03
N SER A 244 23.28 -37.58 27.22
CA SER A 244 22.32 -38.51 26.59
C SER A 244 22.33 -38.41 25.07
N THR A 245 22.35 -37.20 24.51
CA THR A 245 22.43 -36.98 23.06
C THR A 245 23.77 -37.41 22.50
N ARG A 246 24.87 -37.11 23.21
CA ARG A 246 26.20 -37.60 22.87
C ARG A 246 26.17 -39.13 22.76
N ASP A 247 25.76 -39.81 23.81
CA ASP A 247 25.75 -41.28 23.87
C ASP A 247 24.85 -41.88 22.78
N SER A 248 23.70 -41.27 22.49
CA SER A 248 22.84 -41.66 21.36
C SER A 248 23.53 -41.52 20.00
N ILE A 249 24.18 -40.38 19.74
CA ILE A 249 24.89 -40.14 18.48
C ILE A 249 26.06 -41.11 18.33
N TYR A 250 26.82 -41.36 19.40
CA TYR A 250 27.90 -42.35 19.39
C TYR A 250 27.34 -43.77 19.14
N ALA A 251 26.24 -44.14 19.78
CA ALA A 251 25.62 -45.45 19.62
C ALA A 251 25.05 -45.67 18.20
N GLU A 252 24.44 -44.64 17.60
CA GLU A 252 23.89 -44.73 16.25
C GLU A 252 25.00 -44.63 15.21
N LYS A 253 25.68 -43.48 15.11
CA LYS A 253 26.58 -43.19 13.99
C LYS A 253 27.93 -43.89 14.07
N VAL A 254 28.51 -44.00 15.26
CA VAL A 254 29.85 -44.62 15.40
C VAL A 254 29.75 -46.14 15.38
N LYS A 255 28.72 -46.72 16.02
CA LYS A 255 28.51 -48.18 16.01
C LYS A 255 28.02 -48.69 14.66
N SER A 256 27.15 -47.95 13.97
CA SER A 256 26.66 -48.31 12.62
C SER A 256 27.75 -48.20 11.54
N LYS A 257 28.87 -47.52 11.85
CA LYS A 257 30.00 -47.26 10.90
C LYS A 257 29.55 -46.59 9.60
N GLU A 258 28.37 -45.98 9.56
CA GLU A 258 27.81 -45.32 8.38
C GLU A 258 28.75 -44.26 7.82
N TRP A 259 29.48 -43.53 8.68
CA TRP A 259 30.46 -42.53 8.26
C TRP A 259 31.62 -43.13 7.43
N VAL A 260 32.00 -44.39 7.67
CA VAL A 260 33.04 -45.08 6.90
C VAL A 260 32.48 -45.47 5.54
N ILE A 261 31.25 -45.98 5.50
CA ILE A 261 30.60 -46.43 4.28
C ILE A 261 30.37 -45.24 3.34
N ASP A 262 29.87 -44.12 3.85
CA ASP A 262 29.64 -42.89 3.08
C ASP A 262 30.95 -42.30 2.53
N THR A 263 32.05 -42.38 3.28
CA THR A 263 33.38 -41.94 2.79
C THR A 263 33.89 -42.85 1.66
N ILE A 264 33.70 -44.16 1.79
CA ILE A 264 34.04 -45.10 0.72
C ILE A 264 33.17 -44.84 -0.51
N GLU A 265 31.87 -44.57 -0.31
CA GLU A 265 30.95 -44.36 -1.42
C GLU A 265 31.18 -43.05 -2.17
N SER A 266 31.47 -41.97 -1.45
CA SER A 266 31.66 -40.65 -2.04
C SER A 266 33.06 -40.43 -2.61
N VAL A 267 34.10 -41.05 -2.04
CA VAL A 267 35.50 -40.79 -2.44
C VAL A 267 36.09 -41.97 -3.20
N PHE A 268 35.97 -43.19 -2.68
CA PHE A 268 36.66 -44.34 -3.24
C PHE A 268 35.97 -44.88 -4.51
N TRP A 269 34.63 -44.98 -4.54
CA TRP A 269 33.93 -45.45 -5.75
C TRP A 269 34.18 -44.56 -6.98
N PRO A 270 34.05 -43.22 -6.91
CA PRO A 270 34.30 -42.38 -8.09
C PRO A 270 35.74 -42.49 -8.60
N TRP A 271 36.73 -42.48 -7.68
CA TRP A 271 38.12 -42.67 -8.05
C TRP A 271 38.36 -44.03 -8.72
N LEU A 272 37.80 -45.11 -8.18
CA LEU A 272 37.93 -46.44 -8.76
C LEU A 272 37.28 -46.50 -10.14
N TYR A 273 36.09 -45.91 -10.31
CA TYR A 273 35.43 -45.84 -11.60
C TYR A 273 36.24 -45.04 -12.62
N GLU A 274 36.84 -43.91 -12.23
CA GLU A 274 37.71 -43.09 -13.10
C GLU A 274 38.98 -43.85 -13.52
N GLU A 275 39.61 -44.57 -12.60
CA GLU A 275 40.80 -45.36 -12.93
C GLU A 275 40.45 -46.53 -13.87
N VAL A 276 39.33 -47.23 -13.60
CA VAL A 276 38.86 -48.34 -14.45
C VAL A 276 38.44 -47.83 -15.83
N THR A 277 37.72 -46.71 -15.92
CA THR A 277 37.38 -46.11 -17.23
C THR A 277 38.62 -45.64 -17.96
N GLY A 278 39.63 -45.10 -17.26
CA GLY A 278 40.93 -44.76 -17.83
C GLY A 278 41.65 -45.95 -18.48
N VAL A 279 41.69 -47.10 -17.80
CA VAL A 279 42.29 -48.33 -18.34
C VAL A 279 41.50 -48.85 -19.55
N VAL A 280 40.16 -48.86 -19.47
CA VAL A 280 39.28 -49.33 -20.56
C VAL A 280 39.39 -48.41 -21.78
N GLU A 281 39.40 -47.09 -21.58
CA GLU A 281 39.62 -46.13 -22.66
C GLU A 281 41.01 -46.24 -23.27
N GLY A 282 42.05 -46.46 -22.45
CA GLY A 282 43.41 -46.71 -22.92
C GLY A 282 43.45 -47.93 -23.84
N LYS A 283 42.78 -49.02 -23.44
CA LYS A 283 42.64 -50.22 -24.27
C LYS A 283 41.87 -49.94 -25.56
N ARG A 284 40.73 -49.24 -25.48
CA ARG A 284 39.92 -48.87 -26.66
C ARG A 284 40.70 -48.00 -27.64
N LYS A 285 41.42 -46.99 -27.17
CA LYS A 285 42.29 -46.14 -28.00
C LYS A 285 43.42 -46.95 -28.62
N GLY A 286 43.97 -47.92 -27.89
CA GLY A 286 44.95 -48.87 -28.41
C GLY A 286 44.40 -49.76 -29.54
N GLU A 287 43.20 -50.30 -29.37
CA GLU A 287 42.48 -51.06 -30.40
C GLU A 287 42.17 -50.20 -31.62
N GLU A 288 41.73 -48.94 -31.44
CA GLU A 288 41.47 -48.01 -32.55
C GLU A 288 42.73 -47.64 -33.34
N ILE A 289 43.85 -47.41 -32.65
CA ILE A 289 45.13 -47.14 -33.31
C ILE A 289 45.59 -48.39 -34.06
N MET A 290 45.48 -49.58 -33.46
CA MET A 290 45.84 -50.84 -34.10
C MET A 290 44.99 -51.08 -35.35
N ASP A 291 43.68 -50.92 -35.26
CA ASP A 291 42.76 -51.00 -36.40
C ASP A 291 43.09 -49.95 -37.47
N GLY A 292 43.46 -48.73 -37.06
CA GLY A 292 43.92 -47.68 -37.97
C GLY A 292 45.20 -48.05 -38.71
N VAL A 293 46.19 -48.63 -38.02
CA VAL A 293 47.43 -49.12 -38.62
C VAL A 293 47.15 -50.28 -39.58
N ILE A 294 46.28 -51.22 -39.20
CA ILE A 294 45.88 -52.34 -40.07
C ILE A 294 45.16 -51.82 -41.32
N LYS A 295 44.23 -50.87 -41.18
CA LYS A 295 43.55 -50.22 -42.32
C LYS A 295 44.53 -49.50 -43.23
N ALA A 296 45.45 -48.70 -42.68
CA ALA A 296 46.46 -47.98 -43.46
C ALA A 296 47.41 -48.94 -44.20
N ALA A 297 47.82 -50.04 -43.57
CA ALA A 297 48.63 -51.08 -44.20
C ALA A 297 47.86 -51.79 -45.32
N LEU A 298 46.58 -52.10 -45.12
CA LEU A 298 45.72 -52.69 -46.14
C LEU A 298 45.50 -51.73 -47.31
N GLU A 299 45.23 -50.46 -47.06
CA GLU A 299 45.10 -49.43 -48.11
C GLU A 299 46.39 -49.25 -48.91
N ALA A 300 47.56 -49.29 -48.25
CA ALA A 300 48.84 -49.24 -48.93
C ALA A 300 49.07 -50.49 -49.80
N ALA A 301 48.71 -51.68 -49.31
CA ALA A 301 48.79 -52.92 -50.09
C ALA A 301 47.85 -52.89 -51.31
N VAL A 302 46.59 -52.46 -51.13
CA VAL A 302 45.62 -52.32 -52.22
C VAL A 302 46.07 -51.28 -53.24
N LYS A 303 46.64 -50.15 -52.81
CA LYS A 303 47.21 -49.14 -53.72
C LYS A 303 48.36 -49.73 -54.53
N ALA A 304 49.30 -50.42 -53.88
CA ALA A 304 50.43 -51.07 -54.55
C ALA A 304 49.98 -52.13 -55.57
N GLU A 305 48.96 -52.93 -55.26
CA GLU A 305 48.35 -53.86 -56.22
C GLU A 305 47.69 -53.13 -57.39
N SER A 306 46.93 -52.06 -57.12
CA SER A 306 46.28 -51.28 -58.18
C SER A 306 47.28 -50.57 -59.10
N ASP A 307 48.41 -50.11 -58.55
CA ASP A 307 49.49 -49.49 -59.33
C ASP A 307 50.27 -50.55 -60.12
N ALA A 308 50.45 -51.76 -59.58
CA ALA A 308 51.02 -52.90 -60.30
C ALA A 308 50.12 -53.35 -61.46
N GLN A 309 48.80 -53.43 -61.26
CA GLN A 309 47.84 -53.78 -62.30
C GLN A 309 47.80 -52.75 -63.44
N LYS A 310 47.87 -51.44 -63.11
CA LYS A 310 47.99 -50.39 -64.13
C LYS A 310 49.28 -50.51 -64.92
N ALA A 311 50.42 -50.73 -64.24
CA ALA A 311 51.71 -50.91 -64.91
C ALA A 311 51.75 -52.16 -65.81
N GLU A 312 51.02 -53.22 -65.45
CA GLU A 312 50.90 -54.43 -66.28
C GLU A 312 49.98 -54.21 -67.49
N SER A 313 48.87 -53.50 -67.31
CA SER A 313 47.98 -53.09 -68.42
C SER A 313 48.70 -52.21 -69.44
N ASP A 314 49.51 -51.25 -68.98
CA ASP A 314 50.28 -50.34 -69.85
C ASP A 314 51.39 -51.06 -70.62
N ARG A 315 51.91 -52.18 -70.12
CA ARG A 315 52.86 -53.02 -70.85
C ARG A 315 52.22 -53.82 -71.97
N LEU A 316 51.02 -54.34 -71.75
CA LEU A 316 50.33 -55.19 -72.73
C LEU A 316 49.85 -54.38 -73.95
N SER A 317 49.41 -53.13 -73.75
CA SER A 317 49.03 -52.25 -74.86
C SER A 317 50.22 -51.90 -75.77
N ALA A 318 51.40 -51.67 -75.21
CA ALA A 318 52.61 -51.36 -75.98
C ALA A 318 53.11 -52.53 -76.86
N ILE A 319 52.87 -53.78 -76.45
CA ILE A 319 53.26 -54.98 -77.22
C ILE A 319 52.34 -55.19 -78.43
N GLU A 320 51.05 -54.89 -78.29
CA GLU A 320 50.07 -55.09 -79.36
C GLU A 320 50.30 -54.11 -80.53
N GLU A 321 50.71 -52.87 -80.23
CA GLU A 321 51.00 -51.84 -81.23
C GLU A 321 52.19 -52.20 -82.14
N ASP A 322 53.27 -52.80 -81.59
CA ASP A 322 54.47 -53.21 -82.36
C ASP A 322 54.24 -54.42 -83.29
N ARG A 323 53.15 -55.18 -83.09
CA ARG A 323 52.83 -56.36 -83.91
C ARG A 323 52.21 -55.99 -85.26
N LEU A 324 51.36 -54.97 -85.30
CA LEU A 324 50.61 -54.58 -86.50
C LEU A 324 51.50 -53.96 -87.59
N GLU A 325 52.61 -53.32 -87.21
CA GLU A 325 53.49 -52.61 -88.14
C GLU A 325 54.30 -53.56 -89.04
N LYS A 326 54.63 -54.77 -88.55
CA LYS A 326 55.48 -55.75 -89.25
C LYS A 326 54.81 -56.46 -90.43
N LEU A 327 53.48 -56.42 -90.56
CA LEU A 327 52.75 -57.12 -91.64
C LEU A 327 52.72 -56.35 -92.98
N ARG A 328 53.08 -55.07 -93.01
CA ARG A 328 52.91 -54.19 -94.19
C ARG A 328 53.94 -54.34 -95.34
N ASN A 329 55.06 -55.06 -95.18
CA ASN A 329 56.23 -54.95 -96.09
C ASN A 329 56.75 -56.27 -96.73
N ARG A 330 55.98 -57.02 -97.56
CA ARG A 330 56.44 -58.27 -98.25
C ARG A 330 56.29 -58.26 -99.80
N VAL A 331 57.23 -58.90 -100.53
CA VAL A 331 57.32 -59.03 -102.03
C VAL A 331 57.52 -60.52 -102.44
N GLY A 332 57.04 -60.97 -103.63
CA GLY A 332 57.10 -62.38 -104.10
C GLY A 332 57.43 -62.57 -105.60
N LYS A 333 57.73 -63.80 -106.04
CA LYS A 333 58.08 -64.17 -107.44
C LYS A 333 57.28 -65.40 -107.91
N VAL A 334 56.82 -65.45 -109.17
CA VAL A 334 55.95 -66.52 -109.72
C VAL A 334 56.47 -67.06 -111.06
N LYS A 335 56.24 -68.35 -111.36
CA LYS A 335 56.54 -69.04 -112.63
C LYS A 335 55.26 -69.63 -113.23
N ILE A 336 55.10 -69.60 -114.56
CA ILE A 336 53.89 -70.10 -115.26
C ILE A 336 54.32 -71.02 -116.41
N ASN A 337 53.70 -72.20 -116.50
CA ASN A 337 53.94 -73.20 -117.56
C ASN A 337 52.83 -73.10 -118.62
N ILE A 338 53.20 -73.13 -119.92
CA ILE A 338 52.24 -73.17 -121.04
C ILE A 338 52.40 -74.52 -121.75
N THR A 339 51.34 -75.32 -121.80
CA THR A 339 51.30 -76.66 -122.40
C THR A 339 50.74 -76.64 -123.83
N ALA A 340 51.23 -77.55 -124.69
CA ALA A 340 51.06 -77.54 -126.15
C ALA A 340 49.60 -77.59 -126.68
N SER A 341 48.60 -77.87 -125.83
CA SER A 341 47.22 -78.08 -126.24
C SER A 341 46.42 -76.81 -126.60
N THR A 342 46.89 -75.61 -126.26
CA THR A 342 46.13 -74.35 -126.48
C THR A 342 46.58 -73.52 -127.68
N LEU A 343 47.78 -73.73 -128.22
CA LEU A 343 48.38 -72.87 -129.26
C LEU A 343 48.90 -73.58 -130.51
N GLY A 344 48.74 -74.90 -130.63
CA GLY A 344 49.09 -75.64 -131.85
C GLY A 344 50.60 -75.69 -132.14
N LEU A 345 51.45 -75.63 -131.11
CA LEU A 345 52.90 -75.81 -131.23
C LEU A 345 53.31 -77.26 -130.94
N GLU A 346 54.44 -77.68 -131.52
CA GLU A 346 54.92 -79.07 -131.48
C GLU A 346 55.68 -79.45 -130.17
N GLU A 347 56.03 -78.51 -129.27
CA GLU A 347 56.64 -78.82 -127.96
C GLU A 347 56.27 -77.83 -126.83
N ASP A 348 56.26 -78.32 -125.59
CA ASP A 348 55.98 -77.57 -124.35
C ASP A 348 57.07 -76.53 -124.05
N LYS A 349 56.67 -75.28 -123.76
CA LYS A 349 57.62 -74.19 -123.50
C LYS A 349 57.29 -73.50 -122.16
N VAL A 350 58.23 -73.59 -121.22
CA VAL A 350 58.15 -72.91 -119.92
C VAL A 350 58.54 -71.45 -120.07
N VAL A 351 57.65 -70.53 -119.69
CA VAL A 351 57.94 -69.10 -119.66
C VAL A 351 58.62 -68.76 -118.33
N GLY A 352 59.77 -68.10 -118.42
CA GLY A 352 60.63 -67.78 -117.26
C GLY A 352 60.01 -66.78 -116.25
N PRO A 353 60.62 -66.61 -115.06
CA PRO A 353 59.98 -66.05 -113.86
C PRO A 353 59.68 -64.54 -113.94
N LEU A 354 58.48 -64.16 -113.49
CA LEU A 354 57.99 -62.77 -113.40
C LEU A 354 57.90 -62.32 -111.93
N GLU A 355 58.34 -61.09 -111.63
CA GLU A 355 58.30 -60.49 -110.28
C GLU A 355 56.97 -59.75 -110.04
N ILE A 356 56.37 -59.97 -108.87
CA ILE A 356 55.03 -59.45 -108.51
C ILE A 356 55.09 -58.77 -107.13
N THR A 357 54.51 -57.58 -107.02
CA THR A 357 54.35 -56.86 -105.75
C THR A 357 52.96 -57.07 -105.14
N GLY A 358 52.79 -56.84 -103.83
CA GLY A 358 51.52 -57.08 -103.10
C GLY A 358 50.31 -56.22 -103.52
N LYS A 359 50.36 -55.58 -104.70
CA LYS A 359 49.29 -54.78 -105.29
C LYS A 359 48.96 -55.15 -106.75
N ASP A 360 49.77 -55.97 -107.42
CA ASP A 360 49.61 -56.23 -108.85
C ASP A 360 48.40 -57.15 -109.10
N THR A 361 47.55 -56.78 -110.06
CA THR A 361 46.37 -57.54 -110.51
C THR A 361 46.68 -58.45 -111.70
N VAL A 362 45.79 -59.40 -111.99
CA VAL A 362 45.98 -60.45 -113.01
C VAL A 362 46.15 -59.86 -114.43
N ALA A 363 45.50 -58.73 -114.73
CA ALA A 363 45.63 -58.04 -116.02
C ALA A 363 47.06 -57.52 -116.30
N ASP A 364 47.74 -56.96 -115.29
CA ASP A 364 49.11 -56.45 -115.42
C ASP A 364 50.12 -57.58 -115.67
N LEU A 365 49.75 -58.82 -115.30
CA LEU A 365 50.54 -60.03 -115.50
C LEU A 365 50.42 -60.52 -116.96
N GLU A 366 49.23 -60.42 -117.57
CA GLU A 366 49.00 -60.78 -118.97
C GLU A 366 49.76 -59.87 -119.96
N GLU A 367 49.86 -58.57 -119.68
CA GLU A 367 50.64 -57.64 -120.49
C GLU A 367 52.14 -57.97 -120.48
N LYS A 368 52.68 -58.37 -119.33
CA LYS A 368 54.08 -58.81 -119.21
C LYS A 368 54.34 -60.14 -119.92
N ILE A 369 53.33 -60.99 -120.09
CA ILE A 369 53.44 -62.24 -120.86
C ILE A 369 53.38 -61.96 -122.36
N LYS A 370 52.55 -61.01 -122.82
CA LYS A 370 52.51 -60.56 -124.23
C LYS A 370 53.87 -60.06 -124.71
N SER A 371 54.52 -59.18 -123.94
CA SER A 371 55.83 -58.63 -124.32
C SER A 371 56.90 -59.72 -124.48
N TRP A 372 56.86 -60.73 -123.62
CA TRP A 372 57.77 -61.86 -123.68
C TRP A 372 57.55 -62.75 -124.92
N LEU A 373 56.30 -62.99 -125.32
CA LEU A 373 55.97 -63.83 -126.49
C LEU A 373 56.36 -63.18 -127.83
N THR A 374 56.23 -61.86 -127.97
CA THR A 374 56.72 -61.13 -129.17
C THR A 374 58.24 -61.19 -129.35
N GLU A 375 58.98 -61.27 -128.25
CA GLU A 375 60.45 -61.32 -128.27
C GLU A 375 60.98 -62.71 -128.70
N ALA A 376 60.15 -63.76 -128.58
CA ALA A 376 60.50 -65.15 -128.86
C ALA A 376 60.23 -65.61 -130.32
N GLU A 377 59.92 -64.69 -131.24
CA GLU A 377 59.71 -64.92 -132.70
C GLU A 377 58.65 -65.98 -133.09
N VAL A 378 57.70 -66.31 -132.21
CA VAL A 378 56.59 -67.21 -132.53
C VAL A 378 55.47 -66.41 -133.23
N LYS A 379 55.22 -66.68 -134.51
CA LYS A 379 54.11 -66.05 -135.27
C LYS A 379 52.77 -66.59 -134.79
N PHE A 380 52.01 -65.75 -134.09
CA PHE A 380 50.63 -66.01 -133.70
C PHE A 380 49.74 -64.83 -134.12
N GLU A 381 48.65 -65.10 -134.84
CA GLU A 381 47.62 -64.10 -135.16
C GLU A 381 46.58 -64.10 -134.03
N ALA A 382 46.52 -62.99 -133.30
CA ALA A 382 45.73 -62.86 -132.06
C ALA A 382 44.25 -62.55 -132.33
N PRO A 383 43.30 -63.25 -131.67
CA PRO A 383 41.92 -62.79 -131.54
C PRO A 383 41.77 -61.71 -130.45
N GLU A 384 40.89 -60.73 -130.67
CA GLU A 384 40.63 -59.54 -129.82
C GLU A 384 39.97 -59.83 -128.44
N GLY A 385 40.26 -60.96 -127.81
CA GLY A 385 39.51 -61.46 -126.64
C GLY A 385 40.30 -62.01 -125.45
N GLY A 386 41.63 -61.81 -125.37
CA GLY A 386 42.45 -62.30 -124.27
C GLY A 386 42.73 -63.81 -124.38
N PHE A 387 44.00 -64.18 -124.42
CA PHE A 387 44.42 -65.51 -124.91
C PHE A 387 44.98 -66.45 -123.84
N LEU A 388 44.89 -66.11 -122.55
CA LEU A 388 45.36 -66.94 -121.43
C LEU A 388 44.28 -66.97 -120.33
N GLN A 389 43.42 -67.99 -120.28
CA GLN A 389 42.49 -68.16 -119.16
C GLN A 389 43.27 -68.75 -117.97
N LEU A 390 43.83 -67.89 -117.11
CA LEU A 390 44.61 -68.30 -115.94
C LEU A 390 43.68 -68.89 -114.85
N GLY A 391 43.93 -70.14 -114.46
CA GLY A 391 43.15 -70.85 -113.44
C GLY A 391 43.98 -71.27 -112.23
N TYR A 392 43.43 -71.12 -111.02
CA TYR A 392 43.96 -71.70 -109.78
C TYR A 392 42.96 -72.72 -109.23
N GLU A 393 43.39 -73.97 -109.00
CA GLU A 393 42.56 -75.11 -108.56
C GLU A 393 41.26 -75.32 -109.38
N GLY A 394 41.33 -75.16 -110.70
CA GLY A 394 40.23 -75.49 -111.61
C GLY A 394 39.10 -74.44 -111.67
N LYS A 395 39.32 -73.21 -111.17
CA LYS A 395 38.42 -72.07 -111.36
C LYS A 395 39.13 -70.92 -112.07
N VAL A 396 38.44 -70.32 -113.04
CA VAL A 396 38.90 -69.14 -113.79
C VAL A 396 38.97 -67.95 -112.83
N LEU A 397 40.13 -67.28 -112.78
CA LEU A 397 40.33 -66.11 -111.94
C LEU A 397 39.82 -64.83 -112.63
N GLU A 398 39.06 -64.02 -111.91
CA GLU A 398 38.60 -62.70 -112.35
C GLU A 398 39.75 -61.68 -112.28
N GLY A 399 39.83 -60.79 -113.27
CA GLY A 399 40.98 -59.89 -113.51
C GLY A 399 41.41 -58.96 -112.36
N ASP A 400 40.55 -58.75 -111.36
CA ASP A 400 40.74 -57.74 -110.28
C ASP A 400 41.35 -58.29 -108.97
N LYS A 401 41.74 -59.56 -108.90
CA LYS A 401 42.32 -60.14 -107.66
C LYS A 401 43.84 -59.87 -107.51
N ILE A 402 44.25 -59.52 -106.29
CA ILE A 402 45.66 -59.33 -105.91
C ILE A 402 46.35 -60.70 -105.77
N VAL A 403 47.44 -60.88 -106.52
CA VAL A 403 48.07 -62.19 -106.72
C VAL A 403 48.75 -62.75 -105.46
N MET A 404 49.17 -61.91 -104.51
CA MET A 404 49.89 -62.33 -103.28
C MET A 404 49.02 -62.87 -102.14
N ASP A 405 47.69 -62.74 -102.24
CA ASP A 405 46.75 -63.41 -101.32
C ASP A 405 46.52 -64.88 -101.71
N ILE A 406 47.07 -65.32 -102.85
CA ILE A 406 46.94 -66.68 -103.34
C ILE A 406 48.08 -67.53 -102.74
N PRO A 407 47.79 -68.46 -101.82
CA PRO A 407 48.80 -69.29 -101.17
C PRO A 407 49.52 -70.16 -102.21
N GLY A 408 50.85 -70.20 -102.14
CA GLY A 408 51.73 -70.75 -103.18
C GLY A 408 51.32 -72.13 -103.71
N GLY A 409 50.98 -72.18 -105.00
CA GLY A 409 50.66 -73.37 -105.79
C GLY A 409 50.65 -73.03 -107.28
N GLU A 410 50.95 -74.00 -108.14
CA GLU A 410 51.22 -73.82 -109.58
C GLU A 410 50.03 -73.22 -110.34
N LEU A 411 50.27 -72.13 -111.08
CA LEU A 411 49.29 -71.49 -111.97
C LEU A 411 49.36 -72.13 -113.35
N ASN A 412 48.25 -72.73 -113.79
CA ASN A 412 48.13 -73.34 -115.11
C ASN A 412 47.26 -72.47 -116.03
N VAL A 413 47.64 -72.44 -117.31
CA VAL A 413 46.83 -71.88 -118.39
C VAL A 413 45.81 -72.94 -118.82
N MET A 414 44.51 -72.61 -118.81
CA MET A 414 43.45 -73.42 -119.43
C MET A 414 43.03 -72.86 -120.79
#